data_AF-A0A1H3M978-F1
#
_entry.id   AF-A0A1H3M978-F1
#
_cell.length_a   1.000
_cell.length_b   1.000
_cell.length_c   1.000
_cell.angle_alpha   90.00
_cell.angle_beta   90.00
_cell.angle_gamma   90.00
#
_symmetry.space_group_name_H-M   'P 1'
#
loop_
_entity.id
_entity.type
_entity.pdbx_description
1 polymer ?
#
loop_
_entity_poly.entity_id
_entity_poly.type
_entity_poly.pdbx_seq_one_letter_code
_entity_poly.pdbx_strand_id
1 'polypeptide(L)'
;MCLAETGYALPIVHDRFFDLILKFNLFPALYVHPARIKSLDALPDDALLDSNGNDWNPYWLRCLSDALLRSGRLEQSYDFDFSDRAKRMMLLDASDLILLAQHVAAVLVQPYLRKIVLGERIREIDQVMGSACREFGLRWVTGPDPALSPATASLQGLGDAGIEALGTDDDWHQFAFRLILSTLSESDIAVRGRLKLKFSPAWKNAKSFRLHESKRDLLVALFFDVLKKTFPVWHGHVAIEFPGEPHATTDSD
;
A
#
# COMPACT_ATOMS: atom_id res chain seq x y z
N MET A 1 18.34 -0.43 16.44
CA MET A 1 17.44 -1.58 16.61
C MET A 1 16.94 -1.93 15.22
N CYS A 2 17.39 -3.06 14.68
CA CYS A 2 17.36 -3.41 13.25
C CYS A 2 15.92 -3.55 12.72
N LEU A 3 15.50 -2.61 11.88
CA LEU A 3 14.34 -2.74 10.99
C LEU A 3 14.83 -3.21 9.62
N ALA A 4 15.28 -4.45 9.56
CA ALA A 4 15.62 -5.13 8.31
C ALA A 4 15.82 -6.60 8.68
N GLU A 5 14.80 -7.43 8.46
CA GLU A 5 14.88 -8.89 8.25
C GLU A 5 13.50 -9.51 8.49
N THR A 6 12.53 -9.22 7.63
CA THR A 6 11.37 -10.10 7.39
C THR A 6 10.74 -9.69 6.06
N GLY A 7 11.49 -9.85 4.97
CA GLY A 7 10.94 -9.84 3.62
C GLY A 7 10.18 -11.15 3.39
N TYR A 8 8.93 -11.21 3.83
CA TYR A 8 8.05 -12.36 3.64
C TYR A 8 6.99 -12.06 2.58
N ALA A 9 7.37 -12.25 1.32
CA ALA A 9 6.51 -12.64 0.20
C ALA A 9 7.42 -12.86 -1.02
N LEU A 10 7.26 -13.97 -1.74
CA LEU A 10 7.87 -14.14 -3.06
C LEU A 10 7.39 -13.03 -4.00
N PRO A 11 8.16 -12.65 -5.02
CA PRO A 11 7.67 -11.72 -6.03
C PRO A 11 6.45 -12.35 -6.72
N ILE A 12 5.28 -11.77 -6.48
CA ILE A 12 3.97 -12.08 -7.07
C ILE A 12 3.92 -11.78 -8.60
N VAL A 13 5.09 -11.60 -9.22
CA VAL A 13 5.31 -11.06 -10.57
C VAL A 13 4.91 -12.03 -11.71
N HIS A 14 4.55 -13.29 -11.39
CA HIS A 14 4.20 -14.30 -12.41
C HIS A 14 2.74 -14.77 -12.39
N ASP A 15 1.93 -14.31 -11.44
CA ASP A 15 0.53 -14.68 -11.38
C ASP A 15 -0.29 -13.90 -12.42
N ARG A 16 -1.34 -14.53 -12.97
CA ARG A 16 -2.30 -13.80 -13.80
C ARG A 16 -3.06 -12.83 -12.89
N PHE A 17 -3.50 -11.69 -13.44
CA PHE A 17 -4.25 -10.68 -12.70
C PHE A 17 -5.46 -11.26 -11.92
N PHE A 18 -6.18 -12.21 -12.53
CA PHE A 18 -7.28 -12.89 -11.86
C PHE A 18 -6.83 -13.75 -10.66
N ASP A 19 -5.68 -14.42 -10.76
CA ASP A 19 -5.13 -15.22 -9.66
C ASP A 19 -4.78 -14.32 -8.46
N LEU A 20 -4.30 -13.10 -8.71
CA LEU A 20 -4.07 -12.10 -7.66
C LEU A 20 -5.37 -11.75 -6.93
N ILE A 21 -6.46 -11.55 -7.67
CA ILE A 21 -7.78 -11.26 -7.08
C ILE A 21 -8.27 -12.44 -6.25
N LEU A 22 -8.10 -13.68 -6.74
CA LEU A 22 -8.45 -14.89 -5.99
C LEU A 22 -7.63 -15.01 -4.72
N LYS A 23 -6.29 -14.85 -4.80
CA LYS A 23 -5.39 -14.85 -3.64
C LYS A 23 -5.78 -13.80 -2.62
N PHE A 24 -6.00 -12.57 -3.07
CA PHE A 24 -6.44 -11.47 -2.23
C PHE A 24 -7.76 -11.78 -1.52
N ASN A 25 -8.75 -12.33 -2.22
CA ASN A 25 -10.08 -12.54 -1.65
C ASN A 25 -10.18 -13.76 -0.74
N LEU A 26 -9.55 -14.87 -1.15
CA LEU A 26 -9.81 -16.21 -0.60
C LEU A 26 -8.68 -16.73 0.29
N PHE A 27 -7.47 -16.16 0.17
CA PHE A 27 -6.27 -16.69 0.83
C PHE A 27 -5.49 -15.62 1.62
N PRO A 28 -6.11 -14.90 2.58
CA PRO A 28 -5.40 -13.93 3.41
C PRO A 28 -4.21 -14.48 4.18
N ALA A 29 -4.16 -15.78 4.43
CA ALA A 29 -3.01 -16.42 5.04
C ALA A 29 -1.70 -16.21 4.26
N LEU A 30 -1.75 -15.97 2.95
CA LEU A 30 -0.57 -15.74 2.11
C LEU A 30 0.06 -14.36 2.29
N TYR A 31 -0.70 -13.37 2.78
CA TYR A 31 -0.24 -11.97 2.83
C TYR A 31 -0.47 -11.31 4.19
N VAL A 32 -1.11 -11.99 5.13
CA VAL A 32 -1.43 -11.45 6.45
C VAL A 32 -0.15 -11.15 7.23
N HIS A 33 -0.17 -10.07 8.00
CA HIS A 33 0.91 -9.75 8.91
C HIS A 33 1.12 -10.86 9.96
N PRO A 34 2.36 -11.35 10.19
CA PRO A 34 2.61 -12.49 11.08
C PRO A 34 2.06 -12.33 12.50
N ALA A 35 2.11 -11.11 13.06
CA ALA A 35 1.54 -10.84 14.39
C ALA A 35 0.02 -11.09 14.49
N ARG A 36 -0.72 -11.06 13.38
CA ARG A 36 -2.15 -11.41 13.36
C ARG A 36 -2.36 -12.92 13.41
N ILE A 37 -1.46 -13.67 12.77
CA ILE A 37 -1.48 -15.13 12.85
C ILE A 37 -1.24 -15.56 14.31
N LYS A 38 -0.22 -14.99 14.97
CA LYS A 38 0.07 -15.24 16.40
C LYS A 38 -1.08 -14.89 17.36
N SER A 39 -1.98 -14.00 16.96
CA SER A 39 -3.16 -13.64 17.75
C SER A 39 -4.34 -14.60 17.59
N LEU A 40 -4.23 -15.58 16.69
CA LEU A 40 -5.22 -16.64 16.58
C LEU A 40 -4.83 -17.77 17.55
N ASP A 41 -5.65 -17.99 18.58
CA ASP A 41 -5.46 -19.02 19.61
C ASP A 41 -5.53 -20.48 19.08
N ALA A 42 -5.50 -20.69 17.76
CA ALA A 42 -5.90 -21.92 17.09
C ALA A 42 -4.78 -22.63 16.30
N LEU A 43 -3.51 -22.20 16.44
CA LEU A 43 -2.42 -22.78 15.65
C LEU A 43 -1.68 -23.90 16.38
N PRO A 44 -1.50 -25.07 15.75
CA PRO A 44 -0.69 -26.13 16.29
C PRO A 44 0.79 -25.85 15.97
N ASP A 45 1.58 -25.55 17.00
CA ASP A 45 3.03 -25.32 16.98
C ASP A 45 3.58 -24.15 16.14
N ASP A 46 4.57 -23.46 16.72
CA ASP A 46 5.33 -22.37 16.07
C ASP A 46 6.03 -22.82 14.78
N ALA A 47 6.28 -24.13 14.61
CA ALA A 47 6.95 -24.71 13.43
C ALA A 47 6.18 -24.51 12.11
N LEU A 48 4.86 -24.29 12.13
CA LEU A 48 4.09 -23.97 10.92
C LEU A 48 4.27 -22.51 10.47
N LEU A 49 4.69 -21.62 11.38
CA LEU A 49 4.87 -20.19 11.12
C LEU A 49 6.22 -19.84 10.47
N ASP A 50 7.21 -20.73 10.58
CA ASP A 50 8.56 -20.55 10.04
C ASP A 50 8.66 -20.90 8.55
N SER A 51 7.63 -21.53 7.99
CA SER A 51 7.56 -21.81 6.55
C SER A 51 6.97 -20.61 5.81
N ASN A 52 7.73 -20.10 4.82
CA ASN A 52 7.18 -19.17 3.83
C ASN A 52 5.89 -19.80 3.28
N GLY A 53 4.74 -19.11 3.38
CA GLY A 53 3.39 -19.66 3.19
C GLY A 53 3.08 -20.48 1.92
N ASN A 54 4.04 -20.65 1.03
CA ASN A 54 4.02 -21.55 -0.11
C ASN A 54 4.22 -23.03 0.24
N ASP A 55 4.86 -23.35 1.36
CA ASP A 55 5.08 -24.74 1.79
C ASP A 55 3.93 -25.28 2.65
N TRP A 56 2.89 -24.47 2.86
CA TRP A 56 1.75 -24.86 3.66
C TRP A 56 0.91 -25.88 2.91
N ASN A 57 0.51 -26.93 3.63
CA ASN A 57 -0.52 -27.84 3.16
C ASN A 57 -1.77 -27.01 2.74
N PRO A 58 -2.33 -27.20 1.53
CA PRO A 58 -3.50 -26.47 1.05
C PRO A 58 -4.69 -26.48 2.01
N TYR A 59 -4.86 -27.57 2.77
CA TYR A 59 -5.88 -27.66 3.82
C TYR A 59 -5.66 -26.63 4.92
N TRP A 60 -4.45 -26.55 5.47
CA TRP A 60 -4.10 -25.59 6.53
C TRP A 60 -4.14 -24.15 6.03
N LEU A 61 -3.67 -23.90 4.81
CA LEU A 61 -3.78 -22.60 4.16
C LEU A 61 -5.24 -22.13 4.10
N ARG A 62 -6.16 -23.03 3.73
CA ARG A 62 -7.59 -22.73 3.70
C ARG A 62 -8.17 -22.51 5.09
N CYS A 63 -7.88 -23.39 6.05
CA CYS A 63 -8.37 -23.25 7.43
C CYS A 63 -7.91 -21.95 8.08
N LEU A 64 -6.63 -21.57 7.92
CA LEU A 64 -6.14 -20.31 8.46
C LEU A 64 -6.78 -19.11 7.76
N SER A 65 -6.91 -19.18 6.44
CA SER A 65 -7.57 -18.13 5.66
C SER A 65 -9.01 -17.91 6.14
N ASP A 66 -9.77 -18.98 6.37
CA ASP A 66 -11.13 -18.91 6.91
C ASP A 66 -11.16 -18.33 8.33
N ALA A 67 -10.22 -18.72 9.20
CA ALA A 67 -10.11 -18.17 10.55
C ALA A 67 -9.80 -16.67 10.55
N LEU A 68 -8.89 -16.23 9.67
CA LEU A 68 -8.55 -14.82 9.49
C LEU A 68 -9.73 -14.00 8.99
N LEU A 69 -10.45 -14.50 7.97
CA LEU A 69 -11.65 -13.83 7.45
C LEU A 69 -12.71 -13.70 8.54
N ARG A 70 -12.98 -14.75 9.32
CA ARG A 70 -13.91 -14.70 10.46
C ARG A 70 -13.49 -13.71 11.54
N SER A 71 -12.20 -13.68 11.89
CA SER A 71 -11.67 -12.72 12.88
C SER A 71 -11.87 -11.27 12.44
N GLY A 72 -11.80 -11.02 11.13
CA GLY A 72 -12.02 -9.72 10.51
C GLY A 72 -13.48 -9.41 10.16
N ARG A 73 -14.42 -10.35 10.32
CA ARG A 73 -15.81 -10.29 9.83
C ARG A 73 -15.89 -10.07 8.32
N LEU A 74 -15.06 -10.78 7.55
CA LEU A 74 -14.91 -10.66 6.11
C LEU A 74 -15.36 -11.92 5.35
N GLU A 75 -15.85 -12.94 6.05
CA GLU A 75 -16.20 -14.26 5.50
C GLU A 75 -17.38 -14.23 4.51
N GLN A 76 -18.21 -13.18 4.55
CA GLN A 76 -19.36 -12.97 3.65
C GLN A 76 -19.17 -11.78 2.71
N SER A 77 -18.04 -11.09 2.79
CA SER A 77 -17.77 -9.88 2.01
C SER A 77 -16.59 -10.14 1.09
N TYR A 78 -16.87 -10.48 -0.16
CA TYR A 78 -15.87 -10.64 -1.22
C TYR A 78 -16.10 -9.56 -2.27
N ASP A 79 -15.01 -9.09 -2.85
CA ASP A 79 -15.07 -8.13 -3.95
C ASP A 79 -14.22 -8.68 -5.09
N PHE A 80 -14.85 -8.98 -6.23
CA PHE A 80 -14.14 -9.44 -7.43
C PHE A 80 -14.10 -8.34 -8.50
N ASP A 81 -14.70 -7.17 -8.23
CA ASP A 81 -14.67 -6.04 -9.14
C ASP A 81 -13.46 -5.14 -8.83
N PHE A 82 -12.37 -5.45 -9.51
CA PHE A 82 -11.13 -4.68 -9.53
C PHE A 82 -11.01 -3.80 -10.78
N SER A 83 -12.14 -3.37 -11.37
CA SER A 83 -12.12 -2.36 -12.43
C SER A 83 -11.54 -1.03 -11.94
N ASP A 84 -11.77 -0.67 -10.66
CA ASP A 84 -11.17 0.51 -10.03
C ASP A 84 -9.65 0.37 -9.86
N ARG A 85 -8.91 1.37 -10.35
CA ARG A 85 -7.45 1.50 -10.19
C ARG A 85 -7.00 1.46 -8.73
N ALA A 86 -7.73 2.10 -7.82
CA ALA A 86 -7.38 2.13 -6.41
C ALA A 86 -7.38 0.73 -5.81
N LYS A 87 -8.38 -0.09 -6.12
CA LYS A 87 -8.47 -1.48 -5.65
C LYS A 87 -7.33 -2.33 -6.18
N ARG A 88 -6.94 -2.16 -7.45
CA ARG A 88 -5.85 -2.93 -8.07
C ARG A 88 -4.52 -2.74 -7.38
N MET A 89 -4.22 -1.54 -6.88
CA MET A 89 -3.02 -1.31 -6.08
C MET A 89 -2.99 -2.20 -4.83
N MET A 90 -4.14 -2.54 -4.26
CA MET A 90 -4.21 -3.36 -3.04
C MET A 90 -3.76 -4.81 -3.26
N LEU A 91 -3.56 -5.24 -4.50
CA LEU A 91 -3.02 -6.54 -4.85
C LEU A 91 -1.50 -6.64 -4.60
N LEU A 92 -0.78 -5.51 -4.54
CA LEU A 92 0.65 -5.48 -4.22
C LEU A 92 0.93 -6.02 -2.81
N ASP A 93 2.14 -6.52 -2.61
CA ASP A 93 2.61 -6.97 -1.30
C ASP A 93 2.66 -5.84 -0.28
N ALA A 94 2.60 -6.19 1.01
CA ALA A 94 2.58 -5.22 2.10
C ALA A 94 3.84 -4.32 2.09
N SER A 95 5.01 -4.90 1.81
CA SER A 95 6.29 -4.19 1.68
C SER A 95 6.31 -3.22 0.51
N ASP A 96 5.79 -3.66 -0.65
CA ASP A 96 5.78 -2.84 -1.86
C ASP A 96 4.77 -1.70 -1.73
N LEU A 97 3.60 -1.98 -1.15
CA LEU A 97 2.58 -0.98 -0.84
C LEU A 97 3.09 0.09 0.12
N ILE A 98 3.75 -0.30 1.21
CA ILE A 98 4.26 0.68 2.19
C ILE A 98 5.39 1.49 1.60
N LEU A 99 6.31 0.86 0.87
CA LEU A 99 7.42 1.56 0.21
C LEU A 99 6.90 2.53 -0.85
N LEU A 100 5.93 2.11 -1.67
CA LEU A 100 5.24 2.98 -2.62
C LEU A 100 4.61 4.19 -1.91
N ALA A 101 3.90 3.96 -0.82
CA ALA A 101 3.27 5.02 -0.04
C ALA A 101 4.27 5.98 0.61
N GLN A 102 5.45 5.49 1.04
CA GLN A 102 6.53 6.32 1.53
C GLN A 102 7.12 7.22 0.43
N HIS A 103 7.23 6.72 -0.80
CA HIS A 103 7.64 7.53 -1.94
C HIS A 103 6.59 8.60 -2.27
N VAL A 104 5.30 8.25 -2.26
CA VAL A 104 4.20 9.22 -2.41
C VAL A 104 4.24 10.27 -1.30
N ALA A 105 4.42 9.85 -0.04
CA ALA A 105 4.57 10.74 1.10
C ALA A 105 5.75 11.71 0.91
N ALA A 106 6.90 11.22 0.45
CA ALA A 106 8.08 12.03 0.14
C ALA A 106 7.80 13.11 -0.92
N VAL A 107 7.00 12.78 -1.94
CA VAL A 107 6.54 13.75 -2.94
C VAL A 107 5.62 14.81 -2.31
N LEU A 108 4.68 14.41 -1.46
CA LEU A 108 3.77 15.34 -0.78
C LEU A 108 4.51 16.30 0.17
N VAL A 109 5.56 15.85 0.85
CA VAL A 109 6.38 16.70 1.74
C VAL A 109 7.54 17.39 1.02
N GLN A 110 7.67 17.22 -0.31
CA GLN A 110 8.76 17.81 -1.10
C GLN A 110 8.96 19.32 -0.86
N PRO A 111 7.91 20.17 -0.76
CA PRO A 111 8.09 21.60 -0.50
C PRO A 111 8.77 21.88 0.85
N TYR A 112 8.56 21.03 1.85
CA TYR A 112 9.24 21.11 3.14
C TYR A 112 10.67 20.61 3.03
N LEU A 113 10.91 19.46 2.39
CA LEU A 113 12.25 18.89 2.18
C LEU A 113 13.19 19.88 1.48
N ARG A 114 12.70 20.65 0.50
CA ARG A 114 13.48 21.67 -0.21
C ARG A 114 13.89 22.88 0.65
N LYS A 115 13.15 23.15 1.75
CA LYS A 115 13.43 24.27 2.66
C LYS A 115 14.40 23.90 3.77
N ILE A 116 14.66 22.62 3.99
CA ILE A 116 15.54 22.16 5.06
C ILE A 116 17.00 22.31 4.62
N VAL A 117 17.73 23.17 5.31
CA VAL A 117 19.16 23.43 5.06
C VAL A 117 20.05 22.82 6.16
N LEU A 118 19.48 22.47 7.31
CA LEU A 118 20.23 21.98 8.47
C LEU A 118 20.55 20.49 8.36
N GLY A 119 21.84 20.16 8.42
CA GLY A 119 22.35 18.79 8.28
C GLY A 119 21.86 17.80 9.34
N GLU A 120 21.63 18.25 10.58
CA GLU A 120 21.10 17.38 11.66
C GLU A 120 19.66 16.95 11.36
N ARG A 121 18.81 17.90 10.97
CA ARG A 121 17.42 17.61 10.60
C ARG A 121 17.33 16.69 9.38
N ILE A 122 18.27 16.82 8.43
CA ILE A 122 18.38 15.90 7.30
C ILE A 122 18.66 14.47 7.78
N ARG A 123 19.57 14.29 8.74
CA ARG A 123 19.88 12.97 9.29
C ARG A 123 18.70 12.35 10.03
N GLU A 124 17.96 13.14 10.82
CA GLU A 124 16.74 12.68 11.48
C GLU A 124 15.69 12.22 10.45
N ILE A 125 15.48 13.01 9.40
CA ILE A 125 14.55 12.67 8.33
C ILE A 125 15.02 11.40 7.61
N ASP A 126 16.31 11.27 7.30
CA ASP A 126 16.85 10.06 6.68
C ASP A 126 16.68 8.82 7.56
N GLN A 127 16.73 8.97 8.89
CA GLN A 127 16.48 7.88 9.84
C GLN A 127 15.00 7.45 9.87
N VAL A 128 14.06 8.38 9.67
CA VAL A 128 12.62 8.12 9.75
C VAL A 128 12.03 7.70 8.39
N MET A 129 12.34 8.44 7.32
CA MET A 129 11.75 8.18 6.00
C MET A 129 12.62 7.31 5.08
N GLY A 130 13.90 7.20 5.39
CA GLY A 130 14.91 6.60 4.51
C GLY A 130 15.48 7.59 3.48
N SER A 131 16.80 7.58 3.31
CA SER A 131 17.50 8.48 2.37
C SER A 131 17.05 8.30 0.92
N ALA A 132 16.77 7.07 0.50
CA ALA A 132 16.26 6.77 -0.85
C ALA A 132 14.91 7.47 -1.12
N CYS A 133 13.97 7.37 -0.17
CA CYS A 133 12.66 8.04 -0.27
C CYS A 133 12.82 9.56 -0.30
N ARG A 134 13.70 10.12 0.55
CA ARG A 134 13.98 11.57 0.54
C ARG A 134 14.54 12.03 -0.79
N GLU A 135 15.56 11.34 -1.30
CA GLU A 135 16.19 11.67 -2.59
C GLU A 135 15.18 11.59 -3.74
N PHE A 136 14.34 10.56 -3.74
CA PHE A 136 13.26 10.43 -4.71
C PHE A 136 12.30 11.62 -4.64
N GLY A 137 11.82 11.96 -3.45
CA GLY A 137 10.94 13.11 -3.23
C GLY A 137 11.56 14.42 -3.71
N LEU A 138 12.85 14.66 -3.45
CA LEU A 138 13.56 15.86 -3.89
C LEU A 138 13.73 15.94 -5.41
N ARG A 139 14.07 14.81 -6.05
CA ARG A 139 14.22 14.68 -7.51
C ARG A 139 12.90 14.55 -8.24
N TRP A 140 11.79 14.42 -7.52
CA TRP A 140 10.48 14.29 -8.13
C TRP A 140 10.16 15.51 -8.98
N VAL A 141 10.02 15.24 -10.27
CA VAL A 141 9.42 16.14 -11.25
C VAL A 141 8.15 15.43 -11.71
N THR A 142 7.01 16.12 -11.58
CA THR A 142 5.76 15.64 -12.17
C THR A 142 6.03 15.32 -13.64
N GLY A 143 5.62 14.13 -14.07
CA GLY A 143 5.83 13.68 -15.45
C GLY A 143 5.18 14.63 -16.47
N PRO A 144 5.20 14.29 -17.76
CA PRO A 144 4.59 15.11 -18.81
C PRO A 144 3.08 15.30 -18.66
N ASP A 145 2.42 14.62 -17.71
CA ASP A 145 1.01 14.78 -17.42
C ASP A 145 0.73 16.15 -16.73
N PRO A 146 0.14 17.11 -17.45
CA PRO A 146 -0.13 18.44 -16.92
C PRO A 146 -1.16 18.42 -15.77
N ALA A 147 -1.94 17.34 -15.60
CA ALA A 147 -2.94 17.23 -14.55
C ALA A 147 -2.32 17.03 -13.16
N LEU A 148 -1.11 16.45 -13.07
CA LEU A 148 -0.44 16.16 -11.80
C LEU A 148 0.34 17.36 -11.24
N SER A 149 0.68 18.35 -12.06
CA SER A 149 1.41 19.55 -11.62
C SER A 149 0.63 20.44 -10.62
N PRO A 150 -0.70 20.70 -10.80
CA PRO A 150 -1.51 21.38 -9.78
C PRO A 150 -2.03 20.42 -8.68
N ALA A 151 -1.89 19.11 -8.87
CA ALA A 151 -2.42 18.10 -7.95
C ALA A 151 -1.70 18.08 -6.60
N THR A 152 -0.37 18.23 -6.59
CA THR A 152 0.41 18.25 -5.35
C THR A 152 0.03 19.41 -4.43
N ALA A 153 -0.25 20.59 -4.99
CA ALA A 153 -0.79 21.73 -4.24
C ALA A 153 -2.19 21.44 -3.68
N SER A 154 -3.05 20.76 -4.45
CA SER A 154 -4.41 20.38 -4.02
C SER A 154 -4.42 19.36 -2.87
N LEU A 155 -3.32 18.61 -2.73
CA LEU A 155 -3.06 17.62 -1.67
C LEU A 155 -2.20 18.18 -0.52
N GLN A 156 -1.95 19.49 -0.46
CA GLN A 156 -1.07 20.10 0.54
C GLN A 156 -1.41 19.73 2.00
N GLY A 157 -2.69 19.62 2.35
CA GLY A 157 -3.09 19.21 3.71
C GLY A 157 -2.65 17.78 4.09
N LEU A 158 -2.39 16.90 3.11
CA LEU A 158 -1.73 15.61 3.36
C LEU A 158 -0.22 15.78 3.56
N GLY A 159 0.40 16.72 2.85
CA GLY A 159 1.81 17.09 3.05
C GLY A 159 2.06 17.60 4.48
N ASP A 160 1.20 18.48 4.99
CA ASP A 160 1.32 18.99 6.36
C ASP A 160 1.23 17.86 7.41
N ALA A 161 0.27 16.94 7.24
CA ALA A 161 0.16 15.74 8.09
C ALA A 161 1.38 14.82 7.96
N GLY A 162 2.01 14.76 6.78
CA GLY A 162 3.26 14.03 6.58
C GLY A 162 4.43 14.65 7.32
N ILE A 163 4.50 15.98 7.39
CA ILE A 163 5.55 16.69 8.15
C ILE A 163 5.42 16.39 9.65
N GLU A 164 4.20 16.37 10.18
CA GLU A 164 3.94 15.97 11.57
C GLU A 164 4.40 14.53 11.85
N ALA A 165 4.21 13.63 10.87
CA ALA A 165 4.58 12.22 10.98
C ALA A 165 6.09 11.96 10.90
N LEU A 166 6.93 12.94 10.51
CA LEU A 166 8.40 12.80 10.51
C LEU A 166 9.03 12.79 11.92
N GLY A 167 8.21 12.72 12.98
CA GLY A 167 8.68 12.64 14.37
C GLY A 167 9.27 11.28 14.74
N THR A 168 8.61 10.18 14.34
CA THR A 168 9.06 8.82 14.63
C THR A 168 8.86 7.90 13.44
N ASP A 169 9.60 6.79 13.42
CA ASP A 169 9.48 5.77 12.37
C ASP A 169 8.06 5.16 12.31
N ASP A 170 7.45 4.84 13.46
CA ASP A 170 6.09 4.26 13.49
C ASP A 170 5.03 5.27 13.02
N ASP A 171 5.15 6.55 13.39
CA ASP A 171 4.24 7.60 12.91
C ASP A 171 4.33 7.77 11.39
N TRP A 172 5.54 7.73 10.83
CA TRP A 172 5.77 7.82 9.39
C TRP A 172 5.18 6.62 8.64
N HIS A 173 5.40 5.40 9.13
CA HIS A 173 4.80 4.20 8.55
C HIS A 173 3.27 4.21 8.67
N GLN A 174 2.73 4.65 9.81
CA GLN A 174 1.29 4.78 9.99
C GLN A 174 0.72 5.86 9.07
N PHE A 175 1.42 6.97 8.84
CA PHE A 175 1.05 7.99 7.86
C PHE A 175 0.99 7.41 6.44
N ALA A 176 2.04 6.70 6.02
CA ALA A 176 2.07 6.01 4.73
C ALA A 176 0.90 5.02 4.59
N PHE A 177 0.62 4.22 5.62
CA PHE A 177 -0.54 3.31 5.63
C PHE A 177 -1.89 4.06 5.50
N ARG A 178 -2.04 5.20 6.17
CA ARG A 178 -3.24 6.03 6.06
C ARG A 178 -3.42 6.64 4.67
N LEU A 179 -2.33 6.98 3.97
CA LEU A 179 -2.38 7.40 2.57
C LEU A 179 -2.94 6.28 1.69
N ILE A 180 -2.45 5.04 1.85
CA ILE A 180 -2.97 3.87 1.12
C ILE A 180 -4.47 3.71 1.38
N LEU A 181 -4.89 3.72 2.65
CA LEU A 181 -6.30 3.61 3.03
C LEU A 181 -7.17 4.72 2.43
N SER A 182 -6.62 5.92 2.22
CA SER A 182 -7.33 7.06 1.64
C SER A 182 -7.56 6.96 0.14
N THR A 183 -6.90 6.04 -0.55
CA THR A 183 -7.14 5.77 -1.97
C THR A 183 -8.45 5.02 -2.20
N LEU A 184 -8.93 4.26 -1.21
CA LEU A 184 -10.16 3.47 -1.28
C LEU A 184 -11.39 4.28 -0.85
N SER A 185 -12.55 3.95 -1.43
CA SER A 185 -13.83 4.45 -0.96
C SER A 185 -14.23 3.82 0.37
N GLU A 186 -15.00 4.54 1.20
CA GLU A 186 -15.55 3.97 2.44
C GLU A 186 -16.53 2.82 2.16
N SER A 187 -17.06 2.73 0.94
CA SER A 187 -17.88 1.60 0.47
C SER A 187 -17.08 0.33 0.19
N ASP A 188 -15.75 0.40 0.05
CA ASP A 188 -14.88 -0.74 -0.27
C ASP A 188 -14.56 -1.59 0.97
N ILE A 189 -15.59 -1.96 1.73
CA ILE A 189 -15.48 -2.60 3.05
C ILE A 189 -14.63 -3.88 2.96
N ALA A 190 -14.89 -4.73 1.96
CA ALA A 190 -14.20 -6.00 1.76
C ALA A 190 -12.70 -5.80 1.48
N VAL A 191 -12.36 -4.84 0.62
CA VAL A 191 -10.98 -4.53 0.22
C VAL A 191 -10.23 -3.86 1.38
N ARG A 192 -10.84 -2.87 2.04
CA ARG A 192 -10.26 -2.19 3.21
C ARG A 192 -9.99 -3.14 4.37
N GLY A 193 -10.92 -4.06 4.64
CA GLY A 193 -10.77 -5.08 5.67
C GLY A 193 -9.58 -6.00 5.40
N ARG A 194 -9.47 -6.49 4.16
CA ARG A 194 -8.37 -7.36 3.73
C ARG A 194 -7.03 -6.62 3.68
N LEU A 195 -7.01 -5.37 3.24
CA LEU A 195 -5.82 -4.52 3.30
C LEU A 195 -5.31 -4.41 4.74
N LYS A 196 -6.19 -4.19 5.73
CA LYS A 196 -5.78 -4.12 7.13
C LYS A 196 -5.14 -5.41 7.65
N LEU A 197 -5.44 -6.57 7.05
CA LEU A 197 -4.79 -7.84 7.40
C LEU A 197 -3.31 -7.87 6.98
N LYS A 198 -2.93 -7.14 5.92
CA LYS A 198 -1.53 -7.06 5.44
C LYS A 198 -0.59 -6.37 6.43
N PHE A 199 -1.14 -5.52 7.31
CA PHE A 199 -0.35 -4.65 8.18
C PHE A 199 -0.50 -4.99 9.66
N SER A 200 0.41 -4.41 10.45
CA SER A 200 0.50 -4.60 11.90
C SER A 200 -0.87 -4.43 12.58
N PRO A 201 -1.24 -5.34 13.51
CA PRO A 201 -2.48 -5.21 14.27
C PRO A 201 -2.51 -3.96 15.16
N ALA A 202 -1.35 -3.37 15.48
CA ALA A 202 -1.28 -2.09 16.19
C ALA A 202 -1.99 -0.96 15.41
N TRP A 203 -1.98 -1.04 14.07
CA TRP A 203 -2.60 -0.05 13.20
C TRP A 203 -4.05 -0.37 12.82
N LYS A 204 -4.69 -1.34 13.48
CA LYS A 204 -6.10 -1.73 13.19
C LYS A 204 -7.08 -0.56 13.24
N ASN A 205 -6.80 0.40 14.12
CA ASN A 205 -7.61 1.59 14.36
C ASN A 205 -7.22 2.79 13.48
N ALA A 206 -6.20 2.66 12.63
CA ALA A 206 -5.83 3.71 11.70
C ALA A 206 -7.01 4.03 10.76
N LYS A 207 -7.24 5.33 10.57
CA LYS A 207 -8.33 5.86 9.76
C LYS A 207 -7.75 6.53 8.52
N SER A 208 -8.41 6.34 7.38
CA SER A 208 -8.20 7.15 6.18
C SER A 208 -8.33 8.63 6.51
N PHE A 209 -7.57 9.45 5.81
CA PHE A 209 -7.90 10.87 5.65
C PHE A 209 -9.24 11.00 4.94
N ARG A 210 -10.09 11.90 5.44
CA ARG A 210 -11.35 12.26 4.79
C ARG A 210 -11.04 13.12 3.57
N LEU A 211 -11.09 12.51 2.40
CA LEU A 211 -10.88 13.18 1.12
C LEU A 211 -12.20 13.24 0.34
N HIS A 212 -12.42 14.35 -0.34
CA HIS A 212 -13.41 14.40 -1.41
C HIS A 212 -12.95 13.52 -2.57
N GLU A 213 -13.89 13.04 -3.38
CA GLU A 213 -13.64 12.14 -4.50
C GLU A 213 -12.56 12.67 -5.44
N SER A 214 -12.64 13.93 -5.86
CA SER A 214 -11.63 14.56 -6.71
C SER A 214 -10.22 14.54 -6.10
N LYS A 215 -10.07 14.71 -4.78
CA LYS A 215 -8.75 14.62 -4.12
C LYS A 215 -8.27 13.18 -3.98
N ARG A 216 -9.18 12.23 -3.81
CA ARG A 216 -8.86 10.80 -3.79
C ARG A 216 -8.39 10.35 -5.17
N ASP A 217 -9.05 10.77 -6.24
CA ASP A 217 -8.65 10.45 -7.61
C ASP A 217 -7.26 11.01 -7.94
N LEU A 218 -6.97 12.24 -7.52
CA LEU A 218 -5.64 12.83 -7.62
C LEU A 218 -4.59 12.05 -6.81
N LEU A 219 -4.95 11.58 -5.61
CA LEU A 219 -4.06 10.75 -4.80
C LEU A 219 -3.79 9.41 -5.51
N VAL A 220 -4.81 8.75 -6.05
CA VAL A 220 -4.67 7.51 -6.83
C VAL A 220 -3.77 7.75 -8.04
N ALA A 221 -3.99 8.82 -8.81
CA ALA A 221 -3.16 9.17 -9.95
C ALA A 221 -1.68 9.37 -9.54
N LEU A 222 -1.43 10.04 -8.42
CA LEU A 222 -0.08 10.21 -7.87
C LEU A 222 0.55 8.87 -7.48
N PHE A 223 -0.21 7.96 -6.83
CA PHE A 223 0.27 6.62 -6.52
C PHE A 223 0.69 5.86 -7.79
N PHE A 224 -0.08 5.95 -8.86
CA PHE A 224 0.26 5.28 -10.13
C PHE A 224 1.46 5.92 -10.84
N ASP A 225 1.62 7.25 -10.83
CA ASP A 225 2.83 7.88 -11.41
C ASP A 225 4.09 7.50 -10.62
N VAL A 226 3.99 7.45 -9.29
CA VAL A 226 5.10 6.96 -8.44
C VAL A 226 5.36 5.48 -8.70
N LEU A 227 4.33 4.65 -8.78
CA LEU A 227 4.43 3.21 -9.06
C LEU A 227 5.15 2.96 -10.38
N LYS A 228 4.80 3.71 -11.44
CA LYS A 228 5.45 3.62 -12.75
C LYS A 228 6.96 3.84 -12.69
N LYS A 229 7.41 4.76 -11.82
CA LYS A 229 8.82 5.14 -11.67
C LYS A 229 9.60 4.27 -10.70
N THR A 230 8.94 3.65 -9.72
CA THR A 230 9.59 2.89 -8.63
C THR A 230 9.46 1.38 -8.79
N PHE A 231 8.32 0.90 -9.31
CA PHE A 231 8.02 -0.52 -9.50
C PHE A 231 7.41 -0.77 -10.89
N PRO A 232 8.18 -0.59 -11.99
CA PRO A 232 7.66 -0.66 -13.35
C PRO A 232 7.06 -2.04 -13.70
N VAL A 233 7.59 -3.10 -13.09
CA VAL A 233 7.05 -4.46 -13.23
C VAL A 233 5.62 -4.52 -12.71
N TRP A 234 5.38 -4.09 -11.47
CA TRP A 234 4.04 -4.05 -10.88
C TRP A 234 3.08 -3.15 -11.65
N HIS A 235 3.56 -2.00 -12.13
CA HIS A 235 2.76 -1.11 -12.95
C HIS A 235 2.15 -1.84 -14.15
N GLY A 236 2.91 -2.68 -14.86
CA GLY A 236 2.39 -3.48 -15.98
C GLY A 236 1.26 -4.46 -15.60
N HIS A 237 1.22 -4.92 -14.35
CA HIS A 237 0.20 -5.85 -13.87
C HIS A 237 -1.07 -5.17 -13.34
N VAL A 238 -0.94 -4.00 -12.71
CA VAL A 238 -2.07 -3.33 -12.04
C VAL A 238 -2.61 -2.12 -12.80
N ALA A 239 -1.86 -1.56 -13.75
CA ALA A 239 -2.29 -0.45 -14.59
C ALA A 239 -2.98 -0.89 -15.90
N ILE A 240 -3.56 -2.10 -15.94
CA ILE A 240 -4.32 -2.59 -17.10
C ILE A 240 -5.49 -1.63 -17.36
N GLU A 241 -5.54 -1.02 -18.53
CA GLU A 241 -6.63 -0.11 -18.88
C GLU A 241 -7.88 -0.93 -19.22
N PHE A 242 -8.97 -0.69 -18.47
CA PHE A 242 -10.28 -1.25 -18.81
C PHE A 242 -11.03 -0.29 -19.73
N PRO A 243 -11.87 -0.79 -20.66
CA PRO A 243 -12.69 0.06 -21.51
C PRO A 243 -13.55 1.01 -20.67
N GLY A 244 -13.42 2.32 -20.88
CA GLY A 244 -14.18 3.36 -20.18
C GLY A 244 -13.41 4.14 -19.11
N GLU A 245 -12.11 3.89 -18.91
CA GLU A 245 -11.29 4.75 -18.05
C GLU A 245 -10.98 6.11 -18.71
N PRO A 246 -10.96 7.23 -17.95
CA PRO A 246 -10.70 8.57 -18.49
C PRO A 246 -9.28 8.77 -19.07
N HIS A 247 -8.41 7.78 -18.92
CA HIS A 247 -7.05 7.77 -19.46
C HIS A 247 -6.78 6.58 -20.39
N ALA A 248 -7.80 5.80 -20.77
CA ALA A 248 -7.61 4.72 -21.72
C ALA A 248 -7.05 5.32 -23.02
N THR A 249 -5.77 5.04 -23.28
CA THR A 249 -5.16 5.38 -24.56
C THR A 249 -5.95 4.63 -25.61
N THR A 250 -6.76 5.34 -26.38
CA THR A 250 -7.28 4.85 -27.64
C THR A 250 -6.10 4.76 -28.59
N ASP A 251 -5.31 3.70 -28.47
CA ASP A 251 -4.48 3.24 -29.56
C ASP A 251 -5.43 2.71 -30.63
N SER A 252 -5.90 3.64 -31.45
CA SER A 252 -6.52 3.37 -32.74
C SER A 252 -5.40 3.15 -33.75
N ASP A 253 -5.13 1.89 -34.08
CA ASP A 253 -4.69 1.49 -35.42
C ASP A 253 -5.93 1.18 -36.28
#